data_AF-A0A094I6W1-F1
#
_entry.id   AF-A0A094I6W1-F1
#
_cell.length_a   1.000
_cell.length_b   1.000
_cell.length_c   1.000
_cell.angle_alpha   90.00
_cell.angle_beta   90.00
_cell.angle_gamma   90.00
#
_symmetry.space_group_name_H-M   'P 1'
#
loop_
_entity.id
_entity.type
_entity.pdbx_description
1 polymer ?
#
loop_
_entity_poly.entity_id
_entity_poly.type
_entity_poly.pdbx_seq_one_letter_code
_entity_poly.pdbx_strand_id
1 'polypeptide(L)'
;FSFLTSSATYADLSPRSRLIATYALCGFGNISSVGIQIGVLSQLAPGKGGRVARVALSALLSGIVSTLTSASIAGMLVSDQATLFKVAAAT
;
A
#
# COMPACT_ATOMS: atom_id res chain seq x y z
N PHE A 1 -4.30 10.19 3.11
CA PHE A 1 -5.59 9.47 3.23
C PHE A 1 -6.81 10.38 3.37
N SER A 2 -6.74 11.49 4.13
CA SER A 2 -7.88 12.41 4.29
C SER A 2 -8.49 12.90 2.96
N PHE A 3 -7.68 13.13 1.92
CA PHE A 3 -8.19 13.48 0.59
C PHE A 3 -9.11 12.42 -0.05
N LEU A 4 -8.77 11.13 0.08
CA LEU A 4 -9.61 10.03 -0.39
C LEU A 4 -10.89 9.87 0.43
N THR A 5 -10.91 10.39 1.66
CA THR A 5 -12.07 10.28 2.53
C THR A 5 -12.98 11.50 2.56
N SER A 6 -12.45 12.66 2.18
CA SER A 6 -13.09 13.95 2.45
C SER A 6 -13.21 14.85 1.22
N SER A 7 -12.61 14.49 0.07
CA SER A 7 -12.74 15.29 -1.15
C SER A 7 -13.99 14.92 -1.96
N ALA A 8 -14.61 15.94 -2.55
CA ALA A 8 -15.78 15.79 -3.40
C ALA A 8 -15.49 14.95 -4.66
N THR A 9 -14.25 14.97 -5.18
CA THR A 9 -13.83 14.21 -6.36
C THR A 9 -13.93 12.70 -6.17
N TYR A 10 -13.85 12.21 -4.92
CA TYR A 10 -13.96 10.78 -4.59
C TYR A 10 -15.26 10.44 -3.84
N ALA A 11 -16.23 11.36 -3.82
CA ALA A 11 -17.51 11.16 -3.15
C ALA A 11 -18.33 10.03 -3.78
N ASP A 12 -18.21 9.84 -5.10
CA ASP A 12 -18.92 8.79 -5.85
C ASP A 12 -18.30 7.39 -5.67
N LEU A 13 -17.13 7.27 -5.03
CA LEU A 13 -16.53 5.97 -4.74
C LEU A 13 -17.26 5.29 -3.60
N SER A 14 -17.56 4.00 -3.79
CA SER A 14 -18.13 3.18 -2.72
C SER A 14 -17.23 3.19 -1.47
N PRO A 15 -17.79 3.09 -0.25
CA PRO A 15 -17.01 3.03 0.99
C PRO A 15 -15.93 1.92 0.95
N ARG A 16 -16.31 0.77 0.37
CA ARG A 16 -15.41 -0.37 0.14
C ARG A 16 -14.23 -0.01 -0.76
N SER A 17 -14.48 0.68 -1.88
CA SER A 17 -13.43 1.12 -2.80
C SER A 17 -12.46 2.08 -2.13
N ARG A 18 -12.95 3.01 -1.30
CA ARG A 18 -12.12 3.94 -0.53
C ARG A 18 -11.24 3.23 0.50
N LEU A 19 -11.75 2.16 1.12
CA LEU A 19 -10.98 1.31 2.04
C LEU A 19 -9.88 0.54 1.30
N ILE A 20 -10.20 -0.10 0.17
CA ILE A 20 -9.21 -0.82 -0.64
C ILE A 20 -8.11 0.15 -1.13
N ALA A 21 -8.49 1.32 -1.64
CA ALA A 21 -7.53 2.34 -2.08
C ALA A 21 -6.63 2.83 -0.93
N THR A 22 -7.17 2.92 0.29
CA THR A 22 -6.40 3.28 1.48
C THR A 22 -5.30 2.25 1.75
N TYR A 23 -5.63 0.95 1.72
CA TYR A 23 -4.65 -0.11 1.90
C TYR A 23 -3.67 -0.26 0.72
N ALA A 24 -4.12 0.02 -0.50
CA ALA A 24 -3.25 -0.04 -1.67
C ALA A 24 -2.18 1.06 -1.66
N LEU A 25 -2.47 2.22 -1.10
CA LEU A 25 -1.57 3.39 -1.10
C LEU A 25 -0.57 3.42 0.06
N CYS A 26 -0.73 2.60 1.10
CA CYS A 26 0.26 2.53 2.18
C CYS A 26 1.54 1.78 1.82
N GLY A 27 1.61 1.15 0.64
CA GLY A 27 2.83 0.51 0.16
C GLY A 27 3.81 1.48 -0.50
N PHE A 28 5.11 1.35 -0.17
CA PHE A 28 6.22 2.05 -0.85
C PHE A 28 6.59 1.41 -2.20
N GLY A 29 5.58 1.01 -2.99
CA GLY A 29 5.74 0.45 -4.33
C GLY A 29 6.08 1.52 -5.36
N ASN A 30 7.16 2.27 -5.17
CA ASN A 30 7.59 3.32 -6.10
C ASN A 30 9.08 3.21 -6.44
N ILE A 31 9.45 3.67 -7.64
CA ILE A 31 10.83 3.56 -8.17
C ILE A 31 11.83 4.33 -7.29
N SER A 32 11.43 5.46 -6.70
CA SER A 32 12.27 6.23 -5.77
C SER A 32 12.63 5.41 -4.52
N SER A 33 11.66 4.71 -3.93
CA SER A 33 11.87 3.87 -2.75
C SER A 33 12.79 2.69 -3.04
N VAL A 34 12.80 2.19 -4.27
CA VAL A 34 13.75 1.17 -4.71
C VAL A 34 15.16 1.74 -4.77
N GLY A 35 15.32 2.95 -5.32
CA GLY A 35 16.61 3.66 -5.31
C GLY A 35 17.15 3.87 -3.90
N ILE A 36 16.29 4.29 -2.96
CA ILE A 36 16.65 4.44 -1.53
C ILE A 36 17.10 3.10 -0.95
N GLN A 37 16.34 2.02 -1.17
CA GLN A 37 16.69 0.69 -0.67
C GLN A 37 17.99 0.16 -1.27
N ILE A 38 18.25 0.36 -2.57
CA ILE A 38 19.52 0.02 -3.20
C ILE A 38 20.66 0.81 -2.55
N GLY A 39 20.49 2.12 -2.34
CA GLY A 39 21.48 2.98 -1.70
C GLY A 39 21.83 2.51 -0.29
N VAL A 40 20.82 2.27 0.55
CA VAL A 40 20.99 1.78 1.93
C VAL A 40 21.64 0.40 1.95
N LEU A 41 21.14 -0.56 1.17
CA LEU A 41 21.69 -1.92 1.12
C LEU A 41 23.12 -1.97 0.56
N SER A 42 23.45 -1.10 -0.40
CA SER A 42 24.81 -1.00 -0.94
C SER A 42 25.80 -0.40 0.06
N GLN A 43 25.34 0.46 0.98
CA GLN A 43 26.16 0.97 2.09
C GLN A 43 26.31 -0.05 3.21
N LEU A 44 25.26 -0.81 3.53
CA LEU A 44 25.30 -1.88 4.54
C LEU A 44 26.16 -3.07 4.12
N ALA A 45 26.21 -3.38 2.83
CA ALA A 45 26.98 -4.48 2.28
C ALA A 45 27.84 -4.01 1.08
N PRO A 46 28.96 -3.32 1.35
CA PRO A 46 29.87 -2.84 0.30
C PRO A 46 30.35 -4.03 -0.55
N GLY A 47 30.28 -3.87 -1.88
CA GLY A 47 30.59 -4.93 -2.86
C GLY A 47 29.39 -5.80 -3.29
N LYS A 48 28.25 -5.74 -2.60
CA LYS A 48 27.02 -6.48 -2.99
C LYS A 48 25.99 -5.63 -3.74
N GLY A 49 26.24 -4.33 -3.93
CA GLY A 49 25.32 -3.39 -4.60
C GLY A 49 24.85 -3.85 -5.98
N GLY A 50 25.74 -4.44 -6.79
CA GLY A 50 25.37 -4.98 -8.11
C GLY A 50 24.35 -6.12 -8.06
N ARG A 51 24.40 -6.96 -7.02
CA ARG A 51 23.41 -8.03 -6.79
C ARG A 51 22.06 -7.45 -6.37
N VAL A 52 22.09 -6.42 -5.51
CA VAL A 52 20.88 -5.72 -5.03
C VAL A 52 20.19 -5.00 -6.19
N ALA A 53 20.94 -4.29 -7.02
CA ALA A 53 20.41 -3.61 -8.21
C ALA A 53 19.77 -4.59 -9.19
N ARG A 54 20.34 -5.79 -9.36
CA ARG A 54 19.82 -6.82 -10.28
C ARG A 54 18.43 -7.33 -9.89
N VAL A 55 18.15 -7.42 -8.59
CA VAL A 55 16.85 -7.90 -8.07
C VAL A 55 15.86 -6.77 -7.76
N ALA A 56 16.27 -5.52 -7.90
CA ALA A 56 15.51 -4.35 -7.49
C ALA A 56 14.13 -4.26 -8.18
N LEU A 57 14.06 -4.55 -9.48
CA LEU A 57 12.81 -4.51 -10.23
C LEU A 57 11.85 -5.63 -9.80
N SER A 58 12.36 -6.85 -9.61
CA SER A 58 11.56 -7.95 -9.09
C SER A 58 11.08 -7.70 -7.66
N ALA A 59 11.92 -7.07 -6.82
CA ALA A 59 11.56 -6.69 -5.45
C ALA A 59 10.46 -5.62 -5.43
N LEU A 60 10.50 -4.65 -6.36
CA LEU A 60 9.45 -3.66 -6.53
C LEU A 60 8.11 -4.30 -6.87
N LEU A 61 8.09 -5.16 -7.89
CA LEU A 61 6.87 -5.86 -8.31
C LEU A 61 6.32 -6.74 -7.19
N SER A 62 7.18 -7.47 -6.49
CA SER A 62 6.80 -8.28 -5.33
C SER A 62 6.20 -7.42 -4.21
N GLY A 63 6.77 -6.25 -3.92
CA GLY A 63 6.23 -5.31 -2.93
C GLY A 63 4.86 -4.73 -3.32
N ILE A 64 4.67 -4.40 -4.60
CA ILE A 64 3.37 -3.93 -5.12
C ILE A 64 2.32 -5.04 -4.97
N VAL A 65 2.63 -6.28 -5.39
CA VAL A 65 1.71 -7.42 -5.27
C VAL A 65 1.36 -7.71 -3.82
N SER A 66 2.34 -7.67 -2.91
CA SER A 66 2.10 -7.84 -1.48
C SER A 66 1.12 -6.80 -0.94
N THR A 67 1.32 -5.53 -1.28
CA THR A 67 0.43 -4.42 -0.87
C THR A 67 -0.99 -4.59 -1.43
N LEU A 68 -1.12 -4.93 -2.72
CA LEU A 68 -2.41 -5.16 -3.36
C LEU A 68 -3.13 -6.39 -2.78
N THR A 69 -2.38 -7.42 -2.38
CA THR A 69 -2.94 -8.60 -1.71
C THR A 69 -3.51 -8.23 -0.35
N SER A 70 -2.78 -7.44 0.46
CA SER A 70 -3.30 -6.92 1.73
C SER A 70 -4.54 -6.05 1.54
N ALA A 71 -4.56 -5.19 0.52
CA ALA A 71 -5.73 -4.38 0.18
C ALA A 71 -6.93 -5.23 -0.26
N SER A 72 -6.68 -6.31 -1.01
CA SER A 72 -7.71 -7.26 -1.43
C SER A 72 -8.29 -8.02 -0.24
N ILE A 73 -7.44 -8.46 0.69
CA ILE A 73 -7.87 -9.11 1.94
C ILE A 73 -8.72 -8.15 2.78
N ALA A 74 -8.27 -6.90 2.96
CA ALA A 74 -9.04 -5.88 3.67
C ALA A 74 -10.41 -5.61 3.02
N GLY A 75 -10.46 -5.55 1.69
CA GLY A 75 -11.69 -5.41 0.91
C GLY A 75 -12.60 -6.64 0.92
N MET A 76 -12.08 -7.84 1.19
CA MET A 76 -12.88 -9.05 1.39
C MET A 76 -13.44 -9.12 2.81
N LEU A 77 -12.61 -8.87 3.82
CA LEU A 77 -13.00 -8.94 5.23
C LEU A 77 -13.98 -7.82 5.61
N VAL A 78 -13.79 -6.62 5.06
CA VAL A 78 -14.68 -5.49 5.30
C VAL A 78 -15.73 -5.41 4.19
N SER A 79 -16.75 -6.27 4.33
CA SER A 79 -17.89 -6.31 3.40
C SER A 79 -19.03 -5.39 3.83
N ASP A 80 -19.22 -5.15 5.13
CA ASP A 80 -20.26 -4.26 5.67
C ASP A 80 -19.66 -3.16 6.56
N GLN A 81 -19.19 -2.09 5.90
CA GLN A 81 -18.56 -0.97 6.59
C GLN A 81 -19.57 -0.16 7.42
N ALA A 82 -20.85 -0.19 7.04
CA ALA A 82 -21.93 0.48 7.76
C ALA A 82 -22.16 -0.12 9.16
N THR A 83 -22.05 -1.44 9.31
CA THR A 83 -22.17 -2.12 10.60
C THR A 83 -20.95 -1.85 11.49
N LEU A 84 -19.74 -1.79 10.93
CA LEU A 84 -18.53 -1.46 11.69
C LEU A 84 -18.56 -0.04 12.24
N PHE A 85 -18.98 0.96 11.46
CA PHE A 85 -19.11 2.33 11.96
C PHE A 85 -20.25 2.49 12.98
N LYS A 86 -21.34 1.71 12.85
CA LYS A 86 -22.39 1.68 13.87
C LYS A 86 -21.92 1.09 15.20
N VAL A 87 -21.14 0.00 15.18
CA VAL A 87 -20.56 -0.61 16.39
C VAL A 87 -19.51 0.31 17.02
N ALA A 88 -18.63 0.92 16.21
CA ALA A 88 -17.60 1.83 16.70
C ALA A 88 -18.17 3.15 17.25
N ALA A 89 -19.32 3.62 16.77
CA ALA A 89 -20.01 4.78 17.32
C ALA A 89 -20.87 4.47 18.56
N ALA A 90 -21.09 3.17 18.86
CA ALA A 90 -21.86 2.70 20.01
C ALA A 90 -20.97 2.31 21.21
N THR A 91 -19.64 2.46 21.09
CA THR A 91 -18.64 2.26 22.15
C THR A 91 -18.00 3.59 22.50
#